data_AF-A0A9D3C4C7-F1
#
_entry.id   AF-A0A9D3C4C7-F1
#
_cell.length_a   1.000
_cell.length_b   1.000
_cell.length_c   1.000
_cell.angle_alpha   90.00
_cell.angle_beta   90.00
_cell.angle_gamma   90.00
#
_symmetry.space_group_name_H-M   'P 1'
#
loop_
_entity.id
_entity.type
_entity.pdbx_description
1 polymer ?
#
loop_
_entity_poly.entity_id
_entity_poly.type
_entity_poly.pdbx_seq_one_letter_code
_entity_poly.pdbx_strand_id
1 'polypeptide(L)'
;MKRNHWSGSQPHNGSGRGASPDAEEGPSLFGCSRLRSSRPDSRDPKTRTRIMLVPLLLTGILLASVQDVAAFQVSINNAGLIVAALDPSDLLENFTSYAVQISGEPRLVLIPFINTSEPLQFNASFHGLVYTVGLLGLTGLGWSRPIRSVPILTKPLPVRSAHISDYQDAPETGVVFDIDPPSRTVFSRVNISYTEGQERRSMLYK
;
A
#
# COMPACT_ATOMS: atom_id res chain seq x y z
N MET A 1 5.00 -31.17 20.13
CA MET A 1 4.39 -30.69 18.87
C MET A 1 2.98 -31.22 18.75
N LYS A 2 2.04 -30.44 18.17
CA LYS A 2 0.75 -30.96 17.70
C LYS A 2 0.86 -31.24 16.19
N ARG A 3 0.69 -32.50 15.79
CA ARG A 3 0.55 -32.88 14.37
C ARG A 3 -0.91 -32.70 13.98
N ASN A 4 -1.17 -31.97 12.90
CA ASN A 4 -2.49 -31.84 12.31
C ASN A 4 -2.47 -32.59 10.98
N HIS A 5 -3.38 -33.55 10.79
CA HIS A 5 -3.47 -34.38 9.60
C HIS A 5 -4.85 -34.23 8.98
N TRP A 6 -4.94 -33.77 7.72
CA TRP A 6 -6.19 -33.35 7.08
C TRP A 6 -6.21 -33.71 5.59
N SER A 7 -7.36 -34.21 5.13
CA SER A 7 -7.67 -34.53 3.72
C SER A 7 -8.94 -33.79 3.30
N GLY A 8 -9.08 -33.42 2.02
CA GLY A 8 -10.23 -32.64 1.55
C GLY A 8 -10.43 -32.64 0.03
N SER A 9 -11.69 -32.77 -0.39
CA SER A 9 -12.14 -32.93 -1.79
C SER A 9 -12.53 -31.58 -2.46
N GLN A 10 -12.49 -31.53 -3.79
CA GLN A 10 -12.81 -30.33 -4.59
C GLN A 10 -14.30 -30.23 -5.03
N PRO A 11 -14.82 -29.00 -5.27
CA PRO A 11 -15.99 -28.75 -6.11
C PRO A 11 -15.68 -27.95 -7.41
N HIS A 12 -16.57 -28.07 -8.40
CA HIS A 12 -16.38 -27.60 -9.78
C HIS A 12 -16.65 -26.10 -10.05
N ASN A 13 -16.18 -25.66 -11.22
CA ASN A 13 -16.17 -24.29 -11.73
C ASN A 13 -17.37 -23.98 -12.65
N GLY A 14 -17.77 -22.71 -12.81
CA GLY A 14 -18.88 -22.30 -13.69
C GLY A 14 -18.85 -20.82 -14.08
N SER A 15 -18.98 -20.52 -15.38
CA SER A 15 -18.79 -19.19 -15.97
C SER A 15 -19.94 -18.79 -16.91
N GLY A 16 -20.31 -17.50 -16.95
CA GLY A 16 -21.26 -16.95 -17.93
C GLY A 16 -21.05 -15.46 -18.23
N ARG A 17 -21.30 -15.05 -19.48
CA ARG A 17 -21.16 -13.67 -20.01
C ARG A 17 -22.41 -13.26 -20.82
N GLY A 18 -22.60 -11.94 -20.93
CA GLY A 18 -23.50 -11.26 -21.87
C GLY A 18 -24.63 -10.50 -21.16
N ALA A 19 -25.27 -9.47 -21.70
CA ALA A 19 -25.07 -8.55 -22.83
C ALA A 19 -26.24 -7.54 -22.75
N SER A 20 -26.19 -6.39 -23.45
CA SER A 20 -27.19 -5.31 -23.42
C SER A 20 -26.93 -4.36 -24.62
N PRO A 21 -27.77 -3.39 -25.03
CA PRO A 21 -29.18 -3.06 -24.69
C PRO A 21 -30.10 -2.99 -25.95
N ASP A 22 -31.35 -2.50 -25.83
CA ASP A 22 -32.14 -1.80 -26.89
C ASP A 22 -33.49 -1.25 -26.33
N ALA A 23 -33.92 -0.02 -26.70
CA ALA A 23 -35.32 0.50 -26.63
C ALA A 23 -35.50 1.97 -27.12
N GLU A 24 -36.68 2.28 -27.74
CA GLU A 24 -37.15 3.61 -28.23
C GLU A 24 -38.63 3.86 -27.76
N GLU A 25 -39.39 4.94 -28.07
CA GLU A 25 -39.26 6.15 -28.92
C GLU A 25 -40.14 7.31 -28.38
N GLY A 26 -39.73 8.57 -28.61
CA GLY A 26 -40.64 9.71 -28.89
C GLY A 26 -41.55 10.32 -27.81
N PRO A 27 -42.37 11.34 -28.19
CA PRO A 27 -42.00 12.51 -29.01
C PRO A 27 -42.67 13.86 -28.57
N SER A 28 -42.57 14.91 -29.41
CA SER A 28 -43.34 16.20 -29.42
C SER A 28 -42.83 17.39 -28.56
N LEU A 29 -42.99 18.68 -28.90
CA LEU A 29 -43.40 19.38 -30.14
C LEU A 29 -43.01 20.90 -30.10
N PHE A 30 -42.94 21.56 -31.29
CA PHE A 30 -42.88 23.04 -31.56
C PHE A 30 -41.67 23.91 -31.13
N GLY A 31 -41.22 24.82 -32.02
CA GLY A 31 -40.53 26.06 -31.59
C GLY A 31 -39.51 26.78 -32.52
N CYS A 32 -39.98 27.44 -33.58
CA CYS A 32 -39.39 28.65 -34.22
C CYS A 32 -37.95 28.77 -34.78
N SER A 33 -37.93 29.17 -36.06
CA SER A 33 -37.07 30.20 -36.71
C SER A 33 -35.59 29.91 -37.09
N ARG A 34 -35.31 30.17 -38.37
CA ARG A 34 -33.97 30.15 -39.01
C ARG A 34 -33.12 31.34 -38.57
N LEU A 35 -31.82 31.13 -38.35
CA LEU A 35 -30.81 32.18 -38.49
C LEU A 35 -29.67 31.75 -39.43
N ARG A 36 -29.08 32.75 -40.07
CA ARG A 36 -28.31 32.66 -41.33
C ARG A 36 -26.85 32.32 -41.08
N SER A 37 -26.30 31.42 -41.90
CA SER A 37 -24.85 31.15 -41.98
C SER A 37 -24.05 32.40 -42.36
N SER A 38 -23.08 32.75 -41.52
CA SER A 38 -22.03 33.74 -41.82
C SER A 38 -20.69 33.28 -41.20
N ARG A 39 -19.75 32.82 -42.03
CA ARG A 39 -18.32 32.79 -41.65
C ARG A 39 -17.70 34.15 -41.97
N PRO A 40 -16.75 34.62 -41.14
CA PRO A 40 -15.59 35.30 -41.66
C PRO A 40 -14.29 34.59 -41.24
N ASP A 41 -13.39 34.41 -42.21
CA ASP A 41 -11.97 34.08 -41.97
C ASP A 41 -11.26 35.37 -41.49
N SER A 42 -10.44 35.26 -40.44
CA SER A 42 -9.43 36.28 -40.12
C SER A 42 -8.34 35.67 -39.25
N ARG A 43 -7.14 35.58 -39.81
CA ARG A 43 -5.94 35.05 -39.15
C ARG A 43 -5.19 36.21 -38.49
N ASP A 44 -5.35 36.39 -37.19
CA ASP A 44 -4.48 37.29 -36.42
C ASP A 44 -3.38 36.50 -35.68
N PRO A 45 -2.10 36.61 -36.09
CA PRO A 45 -1.01 35.89 -35.46
C PRO A 45 -0.63 36.41 -34.06
N LYS A 46 -1.04 37.63 -33.65
CA LYS A 46 -0.65 38.19 -32.34
C LYS A 46 -1.42 37.59 -31.17
N THR A 47 -2.66 37.16 -31.38
CA THR A 47 -3.52 36.60 -30.32
C THR A 47 -3.08 35.18 -29.92
N ARG A 48 -2.54 34.41 -30.88
CA ARG A 48 -2.15 33.00 -30.68
C ARG A 48 -1.01 32.84 -29.66
N THR A 49 -0.04 33.75 -29.66
CA THR A 49 1.10 33.73 -28.72
C THR A 49 0.67 34.04 -27.29
N ARG A 50 -0.31 34.93 -27.07
CA ARG A 50 -0.85 35.22 -25.73
C ARG A 50 -1.73 34.09 -25.18
N ILE A 51 -2.55 33.47 -26.04
CA ILE A 51 -3.43 32.36 -25.63
C ILE A 51 -2.66 31.12 -25.18
N MET A 52 -1.46 30.86 -25.72
CA MET A 52 -0.63 29.73 -25.28
C MET A 52 0.35 30.07 -24.14
N LEU A 53 0.69 31.34 -23.94
CA LEU A 53 1.55 31.73 -22.81
C LEU A 53 0.83 31.56 -21.47
N VAL A 54 -0.45 31.96 -21.37
CA VAL A 54 -1.23 31.88 -20.12
C VAL A 54 -1.37 30.44 -19.56
N PRO A 55 -1.82 29.42 -20.31
CA PRO A 55 -1.93 28.07 -19.79
C PRO A 55 -0.56 27.43 -19.50
N LEU A 56 0.51 27.84 -20.19
CA LEU A 56 1.86 27.34 -19.98
C LEU A 56 2.52 27.97 -18.74
N LEU A 57 2.23 29.24 -18.45
CA LEU A 57 2.52 29.88 -17.16
C LEU A 57 1.69 29.25 -16.05
N LEU A 58 0.42 28.94 -16.29
CA LEU A 58 -0.47 28.32 -15.30
C LEU A 58 -0.03 26.88 -14.96
N THR A 59 0.37 26.06 -15.94
CA THR A 59 0.98 24.75 -15.65
C THR A 59 2.35 24.88 -15.01
N GLY A 60 3.16 25.88 -15.39
CA GLY A 60 4.42 26.18 -14.70
C GLY A 60 4.22 26.52 -13.22
N ILE A 61 3.22 27.36 -12.90
CA ILE A 61 2.83 27.69 -11.53
C ILE A 61 2.25 26.48 -10.80
N LEU A 62 1.42 25.66 -11.47
CA LEU A 62 0.85 24.44 -10.87
C LEU A 62 1.95 23.42 -10.53
N LEU A 63 2.91 23.20 -11.44
CA LEU A 63 4.07 22.34 -11.23
C LEU A 63 5.00 22.88 -10.14
N ALA A 64 5.21 24.20 -10.07
CA ALA A 64 5.97 24.85 -9.00
C ALA A 64 5.22 24.92 -7.64
N SER A 65 3.89 24.77 -7.66
CA SER A 65 3.06 24.70 -6.44
C SER A 65 3.06 23.32 -5.77
N VAL A 66 3.66 22.31 -6.43
CA VAL A 66 4.09 21.08 -5.76
C VAL A 66 5.34 21.39 -4.94
N GLN A 67 5.15 22.16 -3.86
CA GLN A 67 6.08 22.12 -2.75
C GLN A 67 6.03 20.68 -2.22
N ASP A 68 7.09 19.93 -2.47
CA ASP A 68 7.31 18.64 -1.82
C ASP A 68 7.62 18.92 -0.35
N VAL A 69 6.57 19.18 0.43
CA VAL A 69 6.64 19.36 1.87
C VAL A 69 6.97 18.00 2.45
N ALA A 70 8.26 17.70 2.52
CA ALA A 70 8.87 16.45 2.95
C ALA A 70 8.70 16.19 4.47
N ALA A 71 7.44 16.22 4.90
CA ALA A 71 6.96 15.89 6.22
C ALA A 71 7.43 14.52 6.71
N PHE A 72 7.97 14.45 7.93
CA PHE A 72 8.29 13.26 8.75
C PHE A 72 8.32 11.95 7.98
N GLN A 73 9.49 11.62 7.46
CA GLN A 73 9.66 10.50 6.55
C GLN A 73 9.74 9.19 7.34
N VAL A 74 8.92 8.21 6.94
CA VAL A 74 8.95 6.85 7.48
C VAL A 74 9.04 5.85 6.34
N SER A 75 10.00 4.94 6.42
CA SER A 75 10.28 3.95 5.39
C SER A 75 10.76 2.60 5.97
N ILE A 76 10.90 1.58 5.11
CA ILE A 76 11.57 0.32 5.44
C ILE A 76 12.89 0.26 4.67
N ASN A 77 14.02 0.09 5.37
CA ASN A 77 15.32 -0.02 4.72
C ASN A 77 15.61 -1.43 4.17
N ASN A 78 16.77 -1.60 3.56
CA ASN A 78 17.21 -2.88 2.96
C ASN A 78 17.36 -4.02 3.99
N ALA A 79 17.63 -3.71 5.26
CA ALA A 79 17.68 -4.67 6.36
C ALA A 79 16.30 -5.00 6.96
N GLY A 80 15.22 -4.39 6.46
CA GLY A 80 13.86 -4.59 6.96
C GLY A 80 13.50 -3.78 8.20
N LEU A 81 14.38 -2.86 8.63
CA LEU A 81 14.14 -1.98 9.78
C LEU A 81 13.21 -0.84 9.39
N ILE A 82 12.35 -0.42 10.33
CA ILE A 82 11.59 0.83 10.24
C ILE A 82 12.57 1.98 10.43
N VAL A 83 12.62 2.90 9.47
CA VAL A 83 13.46 4.10 9.53
C VAL A 83 12.55 5.32 9.58
N ALA A 84 12.77 6.18 10.57
CA ALA A 84 12.06 7.44 10.75
C ALA A 84 13.06 8.61 10.73
N ALA A 85 12.83 9.60 9.89
CA ALA A 85 13.69 10.76 9.73
C ALA A 85 12.86 12.06 9.85
N LEU A 86 13.51 13.10 10.39
CA LEU A 86 12.95 14.45 10.44
C LEU A 86 13.55 15.28 9.32
N ASP A 87 12.70 16.01 8.62
CA ASP A 87 13.13 17.13 7.79
C ASP A 87 13.22 18.40 8.67
N PRO A 88 14.06 19.41 8.34
CA PRO A 88 14.06 20.68 9.07
C PRO A 88 12.67 21.34 9.16
N SER A 89 11.76 21.10 8.22
CA SER A 89 10.36 21.58 8.27
C SER A 89 9.47 20.88 9.31
N ASP A 90 9.91 19.77 9.90
CA ASP A 90 9.25 19.11 11.04
C ASP A 90 9.60 19.75 12.40
N LEU A 91 10.65 20.58 12.43
CA LEU A 91 11.19 21.18 13.65
C LEU A 91 10.44 22.48 13.98
N LEU A 92 9.35 22.33 14.73
CA LEU A 92 8.52 23.39 15.27
C LEU A 92 9.11 23.94 16.58
N GLU A 93 9.21 25.27 16.69
CA GLU A 93 9.87 25.99 17.80
C GLU A 93 9.27 25.72 19.20
N ASN A 94 8.06 25.16 19.27
CA ASN A 94 7.34 24.91 20.52
C ASN A 94 7.73 23.58 21.20
N PHE A 95 8.65 22.80 20.63
CA PHE A 95 9.12 21.53 21.17
C PHE A 95 10.63 21.56 21.47
N THR A 96 11.03 21.05 22.62
CA THR A 96 12.43 21.01 23.05
C THR A 96 13.18 19.75 22.61
N SER A 97 12.46 18.71 22.18
CA SER A 97 12.99 17.43 21.72
C SER A 97 11.92 16.68 20.93
N TYR A 98 12.33 15.69 20.14
CA TYR A 98 11.44 14.86 19.33
C TYR A 98 11.58 13.38 19.67
N ALA A 99 10.50 12.63 19.47
CA ALA A 99 10.47 11.18 19.61
C ALA A 99 9.56 10.53 18.58
N VAL A 100 9.75 9.23 18.41
CA VAL A 100 8.89 8.34 17.64
C VAL A 100 8.11 7.43 18.59
N GLN A 101 6.80 7.38 18.45
CA GLN A 101 5.94 6.35 19.03
C GLN A 101 5.70 5.27 17.96
N ILE A 102 5.91 4.02 18.34
CA ILE A 102 5.70 2.87 17.46
C ILE A 102 4.58 2.00 18.05
N SER A 103 3.49 1.91 17.27
CA SER A 103 2.33 1.05 17.53
C SER A 103 2.34 -0.11 16.54
N GLY A 104 2.14 -1.34 17.02
CA GLY A 104 2.29 -2.59 16.25
C GLY A 104 3.03 -3.67 17.04
N GLU A 105 3.84 -3.24 18.01
CA GLU A 105 4.34 -4.10 19.09
C GLU A 105 3.26 -4.38 20.17
N PRO A 106 3.40 -5.44 20.99
CA PRO A 106 2.49 -5.75 22.10
C PRO A 106 2.45 -4.69 23.22
N ARG A 107 3.42 -3.78 23.22
CA ARG A 107 3.49 -2.59 24.07
C ARG A 107 3.90 -1.41 23.20
N LEU A 108 3.33 -0.24 23.47
CA LEU A 108 3.73 1.01 22.84
C LEU A 108 5.22 1.25 23.12
N VAL A 109 6.01 1.45 22.05
CA VAL A 109 7.43 1.79 22.14
C VAL A 109 7.59 3.28 21.87
N LEU A 110 8.36 3.99 22.69
CA LEU A 110 8.70 5.40 22.49
C LEU A 110 10.23 5.53 22.45
N ILE A 111 10.74 6.18 21.40
CA ILE A 111 12.18 6.29 21.14
C ILE A 111 12.50 7.75 20.80
N PRO A 112 13.26 8.48 21.63
CA PRO A 112 13.66 9.86 21.32
C PRO A 112 14.69 9.92 20.20
N PHE A 113 14.64 10.98 19.40
CA PHE A 113 15.75 11.37 18.52
C PHE A 113 16.88 11.93 19.38
N ILE A 114 18.04 11.29 19.36
CA ILE A 114 19.26 11.78 20.02
C ILE A 114 19.86 12.96 19.21
N ASN A 115 19.83 12.82 17.88
CA ASN A 115 20.17 13.85 16.92
C ASN A 115 19.03 13.94 15.90
N THR A 116 18.42 15.11 15.72
CA THR A 116 17.30 15.31 14.79
C THR A 116 17.73 15.27 13.32
N SER A 117 19.03 15.43 13.03
CA SER A 117 19.59 15.27 11.68
C SER A 117 19.91 13.82 11.31
N GLU A 118 19.78 12.87 12.25
CA GLU A 118 20.06 11.45 12.00
C GLU A 118 18.76 10.62 11.98
N PRO A 119 18.62 9.69 11.03
CA PRO A 119 17.45 8.83 10.95
C PRO A 119 17.47 7.78 12.07
N LEU A 120 16.36 7.73 12.81
CA LEU A 120 16.10 6.73 13.84
C LEU A 120 15.76 5.40 13.18
N GLN A 121 16.33 4.29 13.69
CA GLN A 121 16.07 2.95 13.19
C GLN A 121 15.46 2.07 14.28
N PHE A 122 14.42 1.32 13.92
CA PHE A 122 13.73 0.40 14.82
C PHE A 122 13.59 -0.99 14.18
N ASN A 123 13.94 -2.03 14.94
CA ASN A 123 13.77 -3.41 14.55
C ASN A 123 12.42 -3.93 15.06
N ALA A 124 11.50 -4.21 14.14
CA ALA A 124 10.18 -4.75 14.45
C ALA A 124 10.27 -6.19 14.97
N SER A 125 9.50 -6.55 16.02
CA SER A 125 9.47 -7.93 16.53
C SER A 125 8.49 -8.82 15.74
N PHE A 126 7.54 -8.22 15.01
CA PHE A 126 6.49 -8.92 14.26
C PHE A 126 6.50 -8.44 12.82
N HIS A 127 6.73 -9.33 11.87
CA HIS A 127 6.88 -8.99 10.47
C HIS A 127 5.65 -9.36 9.63
N GLY A 128 5.41 -8.63 8.54
CA GLY A 128 4.28 -8.85 7.65
C GLY A 128 2.99 -8.15 8.10
N LEU A 129 3.08 -7.15 8.98
CA LEU A 129 1.94 -6.38 9.48
C LEU A 129 2.20 -4.86 9.44
N VAL A 130 1.12 -4.10 9.51
CA VAL A 130 1.13 -2.63 9.48
C VAL A 130 1.44 -2.09 10.87
N TYR A 131 2.55 -1.37 10.98
CA TYR A 131 2.89 -0.53 12.12
C TYR A 131 2.36 0.89 11.89
N THR A 132 2.12 1.63 12.97
CA THR A 132 1.89 3.08 12.92
C THR A 132 3.03 3.77 13.65
N VAL A 133 3.70 4.69 12.95
CA VAL A 133 4.87 5.42 13.41
C VAL A 133 4.45 6.87 13.59
N GLY A 134 4.37 7.33 14.85
CA GLY A 134 3.91 8.66 15.23
C GLY A 134 5.07 9.57 15.63
N LEU A 135 5.10 10.81 15.14
CA LEU A 135 6.05 11.84 15.58
C LEU A 135 5.50 12.59 16.80
N LEU A 136 6.27 12.68 17.87
CA LEU A 136 5.94 13.39 19.11
C LEU A 136 6.97 14.49 19.34
N GLY A 137 6.51 15.60 19.91
CA GLY A 137 7.38 16.63 20.45
C GLY A 137 7.30 16.68 21.98
N LEU A 138 8.38 17.07 22.64
CA LEU A 138 8.44 17.27 24.08
C LEU A 138 8.00 18.70 24.41
N THR A 139 6.95 18.85 25.24
CA THR A 139 6.49 20.16 25.73
C THR A 139 6.40 20.14 27.25
N GLY A 140 7.11 21.06 27.91
CA GLY A 140 7.21 21.09 29.37
C GLY A 140 7.87 19.81 29.90
N LEU A 141 7.09 18.96 30.59
CA LEU A 141 7.55 17.71 31.20
C LEU A 141 6.98 16.45 30.54
N GLY A 142 6.28 16.57 29.41
CA GLY A 142 5.57 15.44 28.78
C GLY A 142 5.64 15.42 27.25
N TRP A 143 5.59 14.22 26.69
CA TRP A 143 5.43 14.03 25.26
C TRP A 143 4.03 14.44 24.81
N SER A 144 3.94 15.10 23.66
CA SER A 144 2.69 15.47 23.01
C SER A 144 1.87 14.23 22.59
N ARG A 145 0.65 14.45 22.09
CA ARG A 145 0.04 13.45 21.19
C ARG A 145 0.84 13.42 19.87
N PRO A 146 0.77 12.34 19.07
CA PRO A 146 1.41 12.31 17.76
C PRO A 146 0.97 13.50 16.88
N ILE A 147 1.94 14.31 16.48
CA ILE A 147 1.80 15.50 15.61
C ILE A 147 1.51 15.03 14.17
N ARG A 148 2.20 13.98 13.74
CA ARG A 148 1.97 13.25 12.49
C ARG A 148 2.02 11.76 12.77
N SER A 149 1.40 10.94 11.92
CA SER A 149 1.44 9.48 12.03
C SER A 149 1.43 8.85 10.65
N VAL A 150 2.36 7.94 10.42
CA VAL A 150 2.56 7.26 9.13
C VAL A 150 2.37 5.75 9.32
N PRO A 151 1.44 5.10 8.60
CA PRO A 151 1.33 3.65 8.58
C PRO A 151 2.44 3.06 7.68
N ILE A 152 3.11 2.01 8.13
CA ILE A 152 4.17 1.33 7.37
C ILE A 152 4.00 -0.19 7.45
N LEU A 153 3.97 -0.86 6.29
CA LEU A 153 3.89 -2.32 6.23
C LEU A 153 5.29 -2.93 6.31
N THR A 154 5.55 -3.69 7.37
CA THR A 154 6.79 -4.49 7.47
C THR A 154 6.75 -5.63 6.45
N LYS A 155 7.88 -5.90 5.79
CA LYS A 155 8.00 -7.06 4.89
C LYS A 155 7.89 -8.35 5.71
N PRO A 156 7.06 -9.34 5.31
CA PRO A 156 7.08 -10.67 5.92
C PRO A 156 8.48 -11.28 5.85
N LEU A 157 8.90 -11.98 6.90
CA LEU A 157 10.13 -12.76 6.86
C LEU A 157 9.93 -14.07 6.09
N PRO A 158 10.96 -14.58 5.40
CA PRO A 158 10.90 -15.90 4.76
C PRO A 158 10.80 -17.01 5.81
N VAL A 159 10.15 -18.11 5.40
CA VAL A 159 10.28 -19.42 6.06
C VAL A 159 11.75 -19.82 6.09
N ARG A 160 12.20 -20.41 7.20
CA ARG A 160 13.61 -20.81 7.40
C ARG A 160 13.95 -22.13 6.72
N SER A 161 13.02 -23.09 6.80
CA SER A 161 13.09 -24.35 6.07
C SER A 161 11.69 -24.88 5.78
N ALA A 162 11.53 -25.56 4.65
CA ALA A 162 10.34 -26.34 4.33
C ALA A 162 10.77 -27.71 3.80
N HIS A 163 10.32 -28.78 4.43
CA HIS A 163 10.58 -30.16 4.04
C HIS A 163 9.27 -30.82 3.62
N ILE A 164 9.34 -31.67 2.61
CA ILE A 164 8.22 -32.48 2.13
C ILE A 164 8.66 -33.93 2.25
N SER A 165 7.79 -34.77 2.79
CA SER A 165 8.03 -36.21 2.98
C SER A 165 6.75 -37.01 2.79
N ASP A 166 6.86 -38.25 2.37
CA ASP A 166 5.71 -39.12 2.15
C ASP A 166 5.02 -39.45 3.48
N TYR A 167 3.69 -39.36 3.50
CA TYR A 167 2.92 -39.69 4.69
C TYR A 167 2.89 -41.20 4.90
N GLN A 168 3.56 -41.68 5.95
CA GLN A 168 3.88 -43.10 6.13
C GLN A 168 2.67 -44.05 6.13
N ASP A 169 1.48 -43.61 6.56
CA ASP A 169 0.29 -44.48 6.57
C ASP A 169 -0.41 -44.55 5.19
N ALA A 170 -0.06 -43.67 4.24
CA ALA A 170 -0.61 -43.62 2.88
C ALA A 170 0.34 -42.91 1.87
N PRO A 171 1.57 -43.43 1.65
CA PRO A 171 2.64 -42.70 0.96
C PRO A 171 2.33 -42.41 -0.52
N GLU A 172 1.45 -43.20 -1.15
CA GLU A 172 1.03 -43.00 -2.54
C GLU A 172 0.05 -41.83 -2.73
N THR A 173 -0.55 -41.33 -1.64
CA THR A 173 -1.65 -40.34 -1.71
C THR A 173 -1.53 -39.17 -0.73
N GLY A 174 -0.61 -39.25 0.24
CA GLY A 174 -0.42 -38.22 1.26
C GLY A 174 1.04 -37.78 1.38
N VAL A 175 1.24 -36.48 1.59
CA VAL A 175 2.55 -35.88 1.92
C VAL A 175 2.44 -35.01 3.17
N VAL A 176 3.53 -34.94 3.94
CA VAL A 176 3.67 -34.08 5.11
C VAL A 176 4.58 -32.91 4.75
N PHE A 177 4.07 -31.69 4.99
CA PHE A 177 4.86 -30.46 4.96
C PHE A 177 5.32 -30.14 6.38
N ASP A 178 6.64 -30.14 6.61
CA ASP A 178 7.25 -29.61 7.84
C ASP A 178 7.90 -28.27 7.55
N ILE A 179 7.52 -27.23 8.30
CA ILE A 179 7.83 -25.82 7.99
C ILE A 179 8.34 -25.15 9.26
N ASP A 180 9.53 -24.57 9.22
CA ASP A 180 10.06 -23.71 10.29
C ASP A 180 9.71 -22.23 10.01
N PRO A 181 8.66 -21.68 10.66
CA PRO A 181 8.27 -20.29 10.46
C PRO A 181 9.28 -19.32 11.08
N PRO A 182 9.33 -18.07 10.59
CA PRO A 182 9.92 -17.00 11.39
C PRO A 182 9.17 -16.85 12.72
N SER A 183 9.91 -16.47 13.77
CA SER A 183 9.32 -16.28 15.10
C SER A 183 8.18 -15.27 15.07
N ARG A 184 7.10 -15.54 15.83
CA ARG A 184 5.92 -14.67 15.97
C ARG A 184 5.10 -14.48 14.68
N THR A 185 5.32 -15.31 13.67
CA THR A 185 4.50 -15.36 12.45
C THR A 185 3.37 -16.38 12.57
N VAL A 186 2.20 -16.06 12.00
CA VAL A 186 1.07 -16.99 11.85
C VAL A 186 0.68 -17.05 10.38
N PHE A 187 0.70 -18.24 9.78
CA PHE A 187 0.22 -18.44 8.42
C PHE A 187 -1.29 -18.71 8.46
N SER A 188 -2.07 -17.87 7.76
CA SER A 188 -3.52 -18.01 7.63
C SER A 188 -3.97 -18.55 6.28
N ARG A 189 -3.04 -18.77 5.35
CA ARG A 189 -3.29 -19.33 4.01
C ARG A 189 -2.07 -20.09 3.53
N VAL A 190 -2.29 -21.23 2.88
CA VAL A 190 -1.25 -22.02 2.21
C VAL A 190 -1.71 -22.33 0.80
N ASN A 191 -0.96 -21.90 -0.21
CA ASN A 191 -1.20 -22.28 -1.60
C ASN A 191 -0.23 -23.40 -1.97
N ILE A 192 -0.76 -24.58 -2.26
CA ILE A 192 0.02 -25.75 -2.66
C ILE A 192 -0.22 -25.96 -4.15
N SER A 193 0.85 -25.98 -4.95
CA SER A 193 0.77 -26.37 -6.37
C SER A 193 1.72 -27.52 -6.65
N TYR A 194 1.23 -28.55 -7.30
CA TYR A 194 1.96 -29.78 -7.62
C TYR A 194 1.62 -30.25 -9.04
N THR A 195 2.38 -31.23 -9.54
CA THR A 195 2.12 -31.90 -10.81
C THR A 195 1.73 -33.34 -10.54
N GLU A 196 0.64 -33.81 -11.15
CA GLU A 196 0.14 -35.18 -11.04
C GLU A 196 0.12 -35.77 -12.46
N GLY A 197 1.06 -36.66 -12.76
CA GLY A 197 1.32 -37.10 -14.12
C GLY A 197 1.76 -35.94 -15.03
N GLN A 198 0.88 -35.51 -15.94
CA GLN A 198 1.10 -34.36 -16.83
C GLN A 198 0.26 -33.13 -16.42
N GLU A 199 -0.66 -33.25 -15.45
CA GLU A 199 -1.54 -32.17 -15.04
C GLU A 199 -0.91 -31.34 -13.93
N ARG A 200 -0.99 -30.00 -14.05
CA ARG A 200 -0.65 -29.09 -12.95
C ARG A 200 -1.89 -28.82 -12.11
N ARG A 201 -1.83 -29.11 -10.82
CA ARG A 201 -2.91 -28.91 -9.85
C ARG A 201 -2.52 -27.86 -8.81
N SER A 202 -3.52 -27.20 -8.23
CA SER A 202 -3.31 -26.26 -7.12
C SER A 202 -4.49 -26.24 -6.16
N MET A 203 -4.19 -26.00 -4.88
CA MET A 203 -5.18 -25.90 -3.80
C MET A 203 -4.78 -24.81 -2.82
N LEU A 204 -5.74 -23.93 -2.49
CA LEU A 204 -5.58 -22.89 -1.49
C LEU A 204 -6.30 -23.31 -0.20
N TYR A 205 -5.52 -23.62 0.83
CA TYR A 205 -5.99 -23.79 2.20
C TYR A 205 -6.10 -22.43 2.90
N LYS A 206 -7.10 -22.30 3.77
CA LYS A 206 -7.45 -21.10 4.57
C LYS A 206 -7.64 -21.51 6.03
#